data_AF-A0A7G7LCW7-F1
#
_entry.id   AF-A0A7G7LCW7-F1
#
_cell.length_a   1.000
_cell.length_b   1.000
_cell.length_c   1.000
_cell.angle_alpha   90.00
_cell.angle_beta   90.00
_cell.angle_gamma   90.00
#
_symmetry.space_group_name_H-M   'P 1'
#
loop_
_entity.id
_entity.type
_entity.pdbx_description
1 polymer ?
#
loop_
_entity_poly.entity_id
_entity_poly.type
_entity_poly.pdbx_seq_one_letter_code
_entity_poly.pdbx_strand_id
1 'polypeptide(L)'
;MTYQVLMVQVLIASPGDTGAARTVIRTAIEDWNALNSEATKIAFQPRLWERDVLPGVGAHPQAIINQQLVDKADVLIGTFWTRLGTATETDASGTAEEIRRSHDARKPTLIYFSSQPVVPGSVDPEQYARLLKFQEELKSRSIYDSYDSEAELSRKVTAHLTLIAREYFAKDVSAFSVVTSTPRTVPRANPIGSARSEREMTGVDNKGKPKFSTRYHFVITNQGTAAAENLIFEFVPLAEGDDPPEPYNITPVSRLAPGGSLSWSLMAHMGSAFQWDAIIRWEEDGNPYEETQTVRLN
;
A
#
# COMPACT_ATOMS: atom_id res chain seq x y z
N MET A 1 -6.81 12.78 -11.41
CA MET A 1 -5.78 12.56 -10.38
C MET A 1 -5.83 11.10 -9.95
N THR A 2 -4.71 10.50 -9.58
CA THR A 2 -4.65 9.11 -9.10
C THR A 2 -4.53 9.10 -7.57
N TYR A 3 -5.16 8.13 -6.92
CA TYR A 3 -5.06 7.92 -5.47
C TYR A 3 -5.12 6.43 -5.15
N GLN A 4 -4.58 6.06 -3.98
CA GLN A 4 -4.62 4.70 -3.48
C GLN A 4 -5.86 4.46 -2.63
N VAL A 5 -6.38 3.24 -2.68
CA VAL A 5 -7.54 2.79 -1.90
C VAL A 5 -7.33 1.38 -1.37
N LEU A 6 -7.93 1.09 -0.22
CA LEU A 6 -8.19 -0.28 0.22
C LEU A 6 -9.37 -0.82 -0.58
N MET A 7 -9.13 -1.87 -1.37
CA MET A 7 -10.17 -2.51 -2.18
C MET A 7 -10.82 -3.67 -1.39
N VAL A 8 -12.09 -3.50 -1.03
CA VAL A 8 -12.90 -4.46 -0.28
C VAL A 8 -13.74 -5.30 -1.25
N GLN A 9 -13.58 -6.62 -1.20
CA GLN A 9 -14.29 -7.55 -2.08
C GLN A 9 -15.70 -7.82 -1.55
N VAL A 10 -16.73 -7.48 -2.34
CA VAL A 10 -18.14 -7.66 -1.97
C VAL A 10 -18.76 -8.78 -2.80
N LEU A 11 -19.07 -9.91 -2.17
CA LEU A 11 -19.81 -10.99 -2.82
C LEU A 11 -21.30 -10.65 -2.86
N ILE A 12 -21.89 -10.68 -4.06
CA ILE A 12 -23.34 -10.57 -4.25
C ILE A 12 -23.92 -11.98 -4.38
N ALA A 13 -24.50 -12.47 -3.29
CA ALA A 13 -25.11 -13.78 -3.18
C ALA A 13 -26.61 -13.66 -3.52
N SER A 14 -27.05 -14.30 -4.61
CA SER A 14 -28.46 -14.18 -5.02
C SER A 14 -28.96 -15.36 -5.85
N PRO A 15 -30.23 -15.77 -5.70
CA PRO A 15 -30.88 -16.70 -6.60
C PRO A 15 -31.05 -16.14 -8.02
N GLY A 16 -31.51 -16.99 -8.95
CA GLY A 16 -31.65 -16.62 -10.37
C GLY A 16 -32.72 -15.56 -10.68
N ASP A 17 -33.74 -15.41 -9.83
CA ASP A 17 -34.88 -14.49 -10.02
C ASP A 17 -34.61 -13.05 -9.55
N THR A 18 -33.43 -12.75 -9.02
CA THR A 18 -33.10 -11.43 -8.43
C THR A 18 -32.19 -10.57 -9.31
N GLY A 19 -32.25 -10.73 -10.64
CA GLY A 19 -31.37 -10.02 -11.58
C GLY A 19 -31.44 -8.48 -11.50
N ALA A 20 -32.64 -7.94 -11.28
CA ALA A 20 -32.84 -6.51 -11.07
C ALA A 20 -32.14 -6.03 -9.79
N ALA A 21 -32.35 -6.73 -8.68
CA ALA A 21 -31.70 -6.43 -7.40
C ALA A 21 -30.16 -6.50 -7.50
N ARG A 22 -29.60 -7.49 -8.20
CA ARG A 22 -28.16 -7.58 -8.46
C ARG A 22 -27.63 -6.34 -9.18
N THR A 23 -28.36 -5.87 -10.19
CA THR A 23 -28.00 -4.67 -10.96
C THR A 23 -28.01 -3.44 -10.06
N VAL A 24 -29.06 -3.27 -9.26
CA VAL A 24 -29.20 -2.16 -8.31
C VAL A 24 -28.06 -2.16 -7.28
N ILE A 25 -27.73 -3.31 -6.69
CA ILE A 25 -26.65 -3.42 -5.71
C ILE A 25 -25.30 -3.03 -6.35
N ARG A 26 -25.04 -3.50 -7.57
CA ARG A 26 -23.80 -3.14 -8.29
C ARG A 26 -23.73 -1.64 -8.57
N THR A 27 -24.79 -1.04 -9.08
CA THR A 27 -24.84 0.40 -9.35
C THR A 27 -24.68 1.21 -8.06
N ALA A 28 -25.32 0.79 -6.96
CA ALA A 28 -25.13 1.45 -5.66
C ALA A 28 -23.68 1.38 -5.17
N ILE A 29 -22.98 0.27 -5.39
CA ILE A 29 -21.54 0.14 -5.08
C ILE A 29 -20.71 1.11 -5.96
N GLU A 30 -20.98 1.16 -7.27
CA GLU A 30 -20.29 2.04 -8.21
C GLU A 30 -20.49 3.53 -7.85
N ASP A 31 -21.73 3.93 -7.57
CA ASP A 31 -22.09 5.29 -7.16
C ASP A 31 -21.45 5.64 -5.81
N TRP A 32 -21.47 4.72 -4.85
CA TRP A 32 -20.82 4.93 -3.56
C TRP A 32 -19.31 5.14 -3.74
N ASN A 33 -18.65 4.33 -4.57
CA ASN A 33 -17.23 4.48 -4.85
C ASN A 33 -16.93 5.84 -5.49
N ALA A 34 -17.74 6.27 -6.47
CA ALA A 34 -17.55 7.55 -7.15
C ALA A 34 -17.61 8.75 -6.19
N LEU A 35 -18.48 8.68 -5.18
CA LEU A 35 -18.69 9.77 -4.24
C LEU A 35 -17.77 9.74 -3.01
N ASN A 36 -17.35 8.54 -2.56
CA ASN A 36 -16.74 8.38 -1.24
C ASN A 36 -15.31 7.86 -1.27
N SER A 37 -14.87 7.18 -2.33
CA SER A 37 -13.61 6.43 -2.28
C SER A 37 -12.37 7.32 -2.14
N GLU A 38 -12.39 8.52 -2.73
CA GLU A 38 -11.28 9.46 -2.60
C GLU A 38 -11.11 9.96 -1.16
N ALA A 39 -12.22 10.27 -0.46
CA ALA A 39 -12.19 10.78 0.90
C ALA A 39 -11.95 9.67 1.93
N THR A 40 -12.58 8.52 1.75
CA THR A 40 -12.50 7.39 2.69
C THR A 40 -11.27 6.51 2.48
N LYS A 41 -10.64 6.59 1.30
CA LYS A 41 -9.60 5.65 0.84
C LYS A 41 -10.06 4.19 0.84
N ILE A 42 -11.37 3.96 0.73
CA ILE A 42 -12.00 2.63 0.64
C ILE A 42 -12.74 2.57 -0.69
N ALA A 43 -12.64 1.46 -1.40
CA ALA A 43 -13.49 1.16 -2.53
C ALA A 43 -14.03 -0.26 -2.41
N PHE A 44 -15.26 -0.48 -2.87
CA PHE A 44 -15.90 -1.79 -2.88
C PHE A 44 -15.87 -2.38 -4.29
N GLN A 45 -15.43 -3.62 -4.42
CA GLN A 45 -15.43 -4.35 -5.69
C GLN A 45 -16.53 -5.42 -5.68
N PRO A 46 -17.58 -5.29 -6.54
CA PRO A 46 -18.61 -6.30 -6.62
C PRO A 46 -18.09 -7.56 -7.32
N ARG A 47 -18.34 -8.72 -6.70
CA ARG A 47 -17.98 -10.06 -7.18
C ARG A 47 -19.24 -10.90 -7.39
N LEU A 48 -19.34 -11.52 -8.56
CA LEU A 48 -20.49 -12.31 -9.01
C LEU A 48 -20.02 -13.64 -9.59
N TRP A 49 -20.67 -14.75 -9.21
CA TRP A 49 -20.28 -16.08 -9.68
C TRP A 49 -20.32 -16.23 -11.20
N GLU A 50 -21.26 -15.58 -11.87
CA GLU A 50 -21.46 -15.63 -13.34
C GLU A 50 -20.26 -15.07 -14.13
N ARG A 51 -19.47 -14.17 -13.52
CA ARG A 51 -18.37 -13.47 -14.18
C ARG A 51 -17.01 -13.84 -13.62
N ASP A 52 -16.96 -14.13 -12.32
CA ASP A 52 -15.72 -14.09 -11.54
C ASP A 52 -15.23 -15.48 -11.09
N VAL A 53 -15.89 -16.56 -11.53
CA VAL A 53 -15.50 -17.96 -11.27
C VAL A 53 -14.85 -18.56 -12.50
N LEU A 54 -13.64 -19.08 -12.34
CA LEU A 54 -12.96 -19.86 -13.36
C LEU A 54 -13.58 -21.26 -13.43
N PRO A 55 -13.89 -21.78 -14.64
CA PRO A 55 -14.25 -23.17 -14.82
C PRO A 55 -13.18 -24.09 -14.20
N GLY A 56 -13.60 -25.01 -13.35
CA GLY A 56 -12.71 -26.00 -12.71
C GLY A 56 -13.27 -27.41 -12.87
N VAL A 57 -12.38 -28.41 -12.91
CA VAL A 57 -12.72 -29.83 -13.01
C VAL A 57 -12.25 -30.52 -11.73
N GLY A 58 -13.07 -31.41 -11.15
CA GLY A 58 -12.65 -32.32 -10.06
C GLY A 58 -13.25 -32.05 -8.67
N ALA A 59 -14.07 -31.01 -8.49
CA ALA A 59 -14.84 -30.77 -7.26
C ALA A 59 -16.30 -30.42 -7.58
N HIS A 60 -17.20 -30.55 -6.60
CA HIS A 60 -18.60 -30.13 -6.75
C HIS A 60 -18.66 -28.63 -7.11
N PRO A 61 -19.50 -28.20 -8.08
CA PRO A 61 -19.50 -26.82 -8.59
C PRO A 61 -19.57 -25.74 -7.49
N GLN A 62 -20.41 -25.95 -6.47
CA GLN A 62 -20.53 -25.01 -5.35
C GLN A 62 -19.22 -24.90 -4.53
N ALA A 63 -18.47 -25.99 -4.34
CA ALA A 63 -17.22 -25.96 -3.59
C ALA A 63 -16.16 -25.10 -4.30
N ILE A 64 -16.11 -25.18 -5.64
CA ILE A 64 -15.24 -24.35 -6.48
C ILE A 64 -15.62 -22.88 -6.35
N ILE A 65 -16.92 -22.56 -6.43
CA ILE A 65 -17.43 -21.19 -6.27
C ILE A 65 -17.06 -20.64 -4.88
N ASN A 66 -17.27 -21.42 -3.83
CA ASN A 66 -16.98 -21.00 -2.46
C ASN A 66 -15.49 -20.65 -2.27
N GLN A 67 -14.59 -21.52 -2.74
CA GLN A 67 -13.14 -21.30 -2.63
C GLN A 67 -12.68 -20.08 -3.44
N GLN A 68 -13.28 -19.85 -4.61
CA GLN A 68 -12.88 -18.76 -5.50
C GLN A 68 -13.49 -17.41 -5.12
N LEU A 69 -14.68 -17.39 -4.51
CA LEU A 69 -15.43 -16.17 -4.23
C LEU A 69 -15.72 -15.94 -2.76
N VAL A 70 -16.43 -16.84 -2.10
CA VAL A 70 -16.90 -16.64 -0.71
C VAL A 70 -15.73 -16.47 0.24
N ASP A 71 -14.72 -17.33 0.11
CA ASP A 71 -13.58 -17.33 1.03
C ASP A 71 -12.73 -16.07 0.83
N LYS A 72 -12.70 -15.52 -0.38
CA LYS A 72 -11.94 -14.30 -0.76
C LYS A 72 -12.71 -13.00 -0.60
N ALA A 73 -14.03 -13.05 -0.38
CA ALA A 73 -14.83 -11.86 -0.17
C ALA A 73 -14.63 -11.33 1.25
N ASP A 74 -14.64 -10.01 1.43
CA ASP A 74 -14.57 -9.35 2.73
C ASP A 74 -15.96 -9.06 3.28
N VAL A 75 -16.93 -8.84 2.38
CA VAL A 75 -18.33 -8.52 2.70
C VAL A 75 -19.25 -9.40 1.84
N LEU A 76 -20.38 -9.82 2.40
CA LEU A 76 -21.45 -10.49 1.65
C LEU A 76 -22.71 -9.63 1.63
N ILE A 77 -23.33 -9.52 0.45
CA ILE A 77 -24.67 -8.98 0.26
C ILE A 77 -25.56 -10.08 -0.33
N GLY A 78 -26.47 -10.58 0.48
CA GLY A 78 -27.50 -11.54 0.11
C GLY A 78 -28.80 -10.83 -0.29
N THR A 79 -29.41 -11.24 -1.41
CA THR A 79 -30.75 -10.77 -1.77
C THR A 79 -31.64 -11.91 -2.23
N PHE A 80 -32.90 -11.90 -1.80
CA PHE A 80 -33.92 -12.89 -2.10
C PHE A 80 -35.22 -12.24 -2.56
N TRP A 81 -35.97 -12.92 -3.42
CA TRP A 81 -37.32 -12.51 -3.82
C TRP A 81 -38.33 -13.64 -3.65
N THR A 82 -38.47 -14.52 -4.64
CA THR A 82 -39.46 -15.60 -4.59
C THR A 82 -38.86 -16.99 -4.46
N ARG A 83 -37.55 -17.11 -4.65
CA ARG A 83 -36.83 -18.39 -4.63
C ARG A 83 -35.74 -18.39 -3.57
N LEU A 84 -35.49 -19.56 -3.00
CA LEU A 84 -34.32 -19.80 -2.16
C LEU A 84 -33.13 -20.28 -2.99
N GLY A 85 -33.40 -21.07 -4.04
CA GLY A 85 -32.41 -21.67 -4.93
C GLY A 85 -32.28 -23.19 -4.81
N THR A 86 -31.23 -23.72 -5.43
CA THR A 86 -30.94 -25.15 -5.46
C THR A 86 -30.15 -25.55 -4.22
N ALA A 87 -30.59 -26.61 -3.55
CA ALA A 87 -29.90 -27.17 -2.38
C ALA A 87 -28.47 -27.61 -2.75
N THR A 88 -27.56 -27.48 -1.80
CA THR A 88 -26.20 -27.99 -1.91
C THR A 88 -26.07 -29.27 -1.08
N GLU A 89 -24.87 -29.87 -1.06
CA GLU A 89 -24.61 -31.04 -0.22
C GLU A 89 -24.83 -30.74 1.28
N THR A 90 -24.66 -29.48 1.70
CA THR A 90 -24.64 -29.08 3.11
C THR A 90 -25.72 -28.10 3.53
N ASP A 91 -26.38 -27.41 2.59
CA ASP A 91 -27.28 -26.31 2.90
C ASP A 91 -28.52 -26.25 2.01
N ALA A 92 -29.52 -25.51 2.49
CA ALA A 92 -30.82 -25.37 1.83
C ALA A 92 -30.74 -24.68 0.46
N SER A 93 -29.70 -23.89 0.21
CA SER A 93 -29.30 -23.44 -1.12
C SER A 93 -27.85 -22.98 -1.18
N GLY A 94 -27.32 -22.78 -2.39
CA GLY A 94 -26.00 -22.15 -2.60
C GLY A 94 -25.87 -20.81 -1.89
N THR A 95 -26.85 -19.91 -2.06
CA THR A 95 -26.89 -18.61 -1.37
C THR A 95 -26.96 -18.76 0.16
N ALA A 96 -27.69 -19.76 0.67
CA ALA A 96 -27.73 -20.04 2.11
C ALA A 96 -26.37 -20.53 2.63
N GLU A 97 -25.67 -21.38 1.88
CA GLU A 97 -24.30 -21.82 2.19
C GLU A 97 -23.32 -20.64 2.23
N GLU A 98 -23.40 -19.74 1.25
CA GLU A 98 -22.56 -18.53 1.15
C GLU A 98 -22.76 -17.60 2.36
N ILE A 99 -24.02 -17.38 2.77
CA ILE A 99 -24.38 -16.61 3.97
C ILE A 99 -23.82 -17.27 5.23
N ARG A 100 -24.04 -18.58 5.40
CA ARG A 100 -23.56 -19.32 6.57
C ARG A 100 -22.04 -19.25 6.68
N ARG A 101 -21.32 -19.52 5.60
CA ARG A 101 -19.85 -19.44 5.56
C ARG A 101 -19.34 -18.03 5.90
N SER A 102 -19.99 -16.99 5.38
CA SER A 102 -19.60 -15.61 5.65
C SER A 102 -19.84 -15.21 7.11
N HIS A 103 -20.98 -15.64 7.67
CA HIS A 103 -21.30 -15.50 9.08
C HIS A 103 -20.30 -16.23 9.99
N ASP A 104 -19.98 -17.49 9.68
CA ASP A 104 -19.02 -18.31 10.44
C ASP A 104 -17.62 -17.70 10.41
N ALA A 105 -17.25 -17.07 9.29
CA ALA A 105 -16.02 -16.30 9.13
C ALA A 105 -16.07 -14.88 9.74
N ARG A 106 -17.18 -14.50 10.40
CA ARG A 106 -17.43 -13.17 11.00
C ARG A 106 -17.30 -12.00 10.02
N LYS A 107 -17.64 -12.23 8.75
CA LYS A 107 -17.64 -11.20 7.70
C LYS A 107 -18.95 -10.39 7.77
N PRO A 108 -18.91 -9.06 7.57
CA PRO A 108 -20.12 -8.25 7.43
C PRO A 108 -21.04 -8.85 6.38
N THR A 109 -22.27 -9.15 6.79
CA THR A 109 -23.26 -9.84 5.95
C THR A 109 -24.56 -9.07 5.97
N LEU A 110 -24.93 -8.48 4.83
CA LEU A 110 -26.19 -7.77 4.63
C LEU A 110 -27.18 -8.69 3.91
N ILE A 111 -28.37 -8.87 4.47
CA ILE A 111 -29.39 -9.75 3.88
C ILE A 111 -30.66 -8.94 3.60
N TYR A 112 -31.14 -9.00 2.36
CA TYR A 112 -32.33 -8.29 1.90
C TYR A 112 -33.39 -9.24 1.34
N PHE A 113 -34.64 -9.05 1.75
CA PHE A 113 -35.80 -9.74 1.20
C PHE A 113 -36.70 -8.77 0.43
N SER A 114 -36.94 -9.05 -0.85
CA SER A 114 -37.87 -8.27 -1.66
C SER A 114 -39.31 -8.59 -1.27
N SER A 115 -40.08 -7.53 -1.02
CA SER A 115 -41.54 -7.57 -0.86
C SER A 115 -42.28 -7.06 -2.10
N GLN A 116 -41.59 -6.99 -3.25
CA GLN A 116 -42.20 -6.56 -4.50
C GLN A 116 -43.34 -7.49 -4.94
N PRO A 117 -44.43 -6.94 -5.51
CA PRO A 117 -45.57 -7.72 -5.96
C PRO A 117 -45.16 -8.70 -7.06
N VAL A 118 -45.76 -9.89 -7.00
CA VAL A 118 -45.51 -11.01 -7.92
C VAL A 118 -46.81 -11.36 -8.63
N VAL A 119 -46.70 -11.84 -9.87
CA VAL A 119 -47.84 -12.47 -10.52
C VAL A 119 -48.04 -13.84 -9.85
N PRO A 120 -49.21 -14.17 -9.26
CA PRO A 120 -49.36 -15.40 -8.48
C PRO A 120 -48.96 -16.68 -9.23
N GLY A 121 -49.19 -16.73 -10.54
CA GLY A 121 -48.82 -17.88 -11.38
C GLY A 121 -47.34 -17.96 -11.77
N SER A 122 -46.51 -16.94 -11.49
CA SER A 122 -45.08 -16.95 -11.78
C SER A 122 -44.22 -17.46 -10.61
N VAL A 123 -44.83 -17.66 -9.44
CA VAL A 123 -44.14 -18.12 -8.22
C VAL A 123 -44.20 -19.63 -8.14
N ASP A 124 -43.05 -20.25 -7.92
CA ASP A 124 -42.95 -21.67 -7.56
C ASP A 124 -43.30 -21.81 -6.05
N PRO A 125 -44.45 -22.42 -5.69
CA PRO A 125 -44.91 -22.47 -4.31
C PRO A 125 -43.95 -23.22 -3.38
N GLU A 126 -43.24 -24.23 -3.89
CA GLU A 126 -42.29 -25.01 -3.09
C GLU A 126 -41.03 -24.19 -2.79
N GLN A 127 -40.50 -23.48 -3.80
CA GLN A 127 -39.38 -22.56 -3.61
C GLN A 127 -39.72 -21.43 -2.63
N TYR A 128 -40.92 -20.87 -2.75
CA TYR A 128 -41.36 -19.80 -1.86
C TYR A 128 -41.55 -20.29 -0.42
N ALA A 129 -42.15 -21.47 -0.23
CA ALA A 129 -42.27 -22.07 1.11
C ALA A 129 -40.90 -22.34 1.75
N ARG A 130 -39.92 -22.83 0.97
CA ARG A 130 -38.53 -23.00 1.44
C ARG A 130 -37.88 -21.68 1.82
N LEU A 131 -38.11 -20.62 1.04
CA LEU A 131 -37.61 -19.28 1.34
C LEU A 131 -38.16 -18.74 2.66
N LEU A 132 -39.47 -18.88 2.89
CA LEU A 132 -40.11 -18.45 4.15
C LEU A 132 -39.55 -19.22 5.35
N LYS A 133 -39.33 -20.53 5.21
CA LYS A 133 -38.71 -21.33 6.26
C LYS A 133 -37.28 -20.85 6.57
N PHE A 134 -36.49 -20.59 5.53
CA PHE A 134 -35.13 -20.06 5.68
C PHE A 134 -35.12 -18.67 6.34
N GLN A 135 -36.06 -17.80 5.96
CA GLN A 135 -36.22 -16.49 6.58
C GLN A 135 -36.52 -16.60 8.08
N GLU A 136 -37.39 -17.54 8.48
CA GLU A 136 -37.71 -17.79 9.89
C GLU A 136 -36.49 -18.33 10.66
N GLU A 137 -35.73 -19.25 10.07
CA GLU A 137 -34.49 -19.77 10.67
C GLU A 137 -33.45 -18.64 10.89
N LEU A 138 -33.34 -17.72 9.92
CA LEU A 138 -32.45 -16.57 10.00
C LEU A 138 -32.82 -15.56 11.10
N LYS A 139 -34.10 -15.39 11.44
CA LYS A 139 -34.52 -14.44 12.51
C LYS A 139 -33.82 -14.71 13.84
N SER A 140 -33.51 -15.98 14.12
CA SER A 140 -32.83 -16.37 15.37
C SER A 140 -31.33 -16.10 15.37
N ARG A 141 -30.72 -15.80 14.21
CA ARG A 141 -29.26 -15.76 14.02
C ARG A 141 -28.75 -14.48 13.37
N SER A 142 -29.59 -13.71 12.70
CA SER A 142 -29.20 -12.52 11.96
C SER A 142 -30.30 -11.47 11.92
N ILE A 143 -29.90 -10.21 11.76
CA ILE A 143 -30.80 -9.13 11.36
C ILE A 143 -30.77 -9.04 9.84
N TYR A 144 -31.95 -9.11 9.22
CA TYR A 144 -32.14 -8.86 7.80
C TYR A 144 -33.06 -7.65 7.60
N ASP A 145 -33.04 -7.09 6.40
CA ASP A 145 -33.91 -5.99 6.00
C ASP A 145 -34.79 -6.42 4.82
N SER A 146 -35.85 -5.67 4.54
CA SER A 146 -36.74 -5.89 3.40
C SER A 146 -36.78 -4.67 2.49
N TYR A 147 -37.19 -4.83 1.23
CA TYR A 147 -37.39 -3.68 0.34
C TYR A 147 -38.55 -3.93 -0.62
N ASP A 148 -39.28 -2.87 -0.97
CA ASP A 148 -40.42 -2.93 -1.89
C ASP A 148 -40.11 -2.36 -3.29
N SER A 149 -38.93 -1.76 -3.46
CA SER A 149 -38.55 -1.08 -4.68
C SER A 149 -37.04 -1.04 -4.86
N GLU A 150 -36.60 -0.93 -6.12
CA GLU A 150 -35.19 -0.79 -6.48
C GLU A 150 -34.57 0.48 -5.88
N ALA A 151 -35.33 1.57 -5.82
CA ALA A 151 -34.89 2.83 -5.20
C ALA A 151 -34.68 2.67 -3.70
N GLU A 152 -35.53 1.92 -3.00
CA GLU A 152 -35.34 1.61 -1.59
C GLU A 152 -34.10 0.75 -1.36
N LEU A 153 -33.93 -0.31 -2.16
CA LEU A 153 -32.76 -1.18 -2.09
C LEU A 153 -31.47 -0.38 -2.29
N SER A 154 -31.40 0.46 -3.32
CA SER A 154 -30.23 1.31 -3.61
C SER A 154 -29.87 2.19 -2.41
N ARG A 155 -30.86 2.87 -1.82
CA ARG A 155 -30.68 3.74 -0.66
C ARG A 155 -30.14 2.97 0.55
N LYS A 156 -30.73 1.81 0.84
CA LYS A 156 -30.33 0.94 1.96
C LYS A 156 -28.93 0.40 1.78
N VAL A 157 -28.61 -0.12 0.60
CA VAL A 157 -27.27 -0.62 0.27
C VAL A 157 -26.23 0.49 0.42
N THR A 158 -26.48 1.67 -0.15
CA THR A 158 -25.57 2.83 -0.05
C THR A 158 -25.31 3.24 1.41
N ALA A 159 -26.37 3.30 2.22
CA ALA A 159 -26.27 3.63 3.63
C ALA A 159 -25.47 2.56 4.41
N HIS A 160 -25.77 1.28 4.17
CA HIS A 160 -25.09 0.17 4.85
C HIS A 160 -23.63 0.02 4.41
N LEU A 161 -23.28 0.27 3.14
CA LEU A 161 -21.88 0.34 2.68
C LEU A 161 -21.10 1.43 3.42
N THR A 162 -21.73 2.58 3.66
CA THR A 162 -21.12 3.67 4.45
C THR A 162 -20.84 3.23 5.88
N LEU A 163 -21.76 2.52 6.51
CA LEU A 163 -21.57 1.97 7.86
C LEU A 163 -20.47 0.91 7.87
N ILE A 164 -20.49 -0.02 6.92
CA ILE A 164 -19.48 -1.07 6.77
C ILE A 164 -18.07 -0.45 6.62
N ALA A 165 -17.91 0.52 5.73
CA ALA A 165 -16.64 1.21 5.51
C ALA A 165 -16.11 1.82 6.82
N ARG A 166 -16.99 2.45 7.61
CA ARG A 166 -16.64 3.12 8.86
C ARG A 166 -16.34 2.16 10.01
N GLU A 167 -17.14 1.12 10.16
CA GLU A 167 -17.07 0.23 11.32
C GLU A 167 -16.03 -0.88 11.16
N TYR A 168 -15.88 -1.40 9.94
CA TYR A 168 -15.03 -2.57 9.68
C TYR A 168 -13.68 -2.20 9.09
N PHE A 169 -13.62 -1.20 8.20
CA PHE A 169 -12.43 -0.98 7.36
C PHE A 169 -11.68 0.33 7.63
N ALA A 170 -12.25 1.28 8.39
CA ALA A 170 -11.59 2.56 8.68
C ALA A 170 -10.25 2.40 9.43
N LYS A 171 -10.16 1.38 10.30
CA LYS A 171 -8.91 1.05 11.01
C LYS A 171 -7.85 0.48 10.07
N ASP A 172 -8.27 -0.35 9.12
CA ASP A 172 -7.37 -0.95 8.12
C ASP A 172 -6.79 0.11 7.19
N VAL A 173 -7.60 1.11 6.80
CA VAL A 173 -7.10 2.28 6.08
C VAL A 173 -6.07 3.04 6.89
N SER A 174 -6.29 3.22 8.19
CA SER A 174 -5.34 3.92 9.06
C SER A 174 -4.02 3.16 9.16
N ALA A 175 -4.07 1.83 9.34
CA ALA A 175 -2.89 0.97 9.36
C ALA A 175 -2.18 0.95 7.99
N PHE A 176 -2.93 0.86 6.89
CA PHE A 176 -2.41 0.91 5.52
C PHE A 176 -1.73 2.24 5.22
N SER A 177 -2.30 3.36 5.69
CA SER A 177 -1.72 4.69 5.55
C SER A 177 -0.42 4.83 6.32
N VAL A 178 -0.31 4.24 7.52
CA VAL A 178 0.94 4.23 8.31
C VAL A 178 2.04 3.48 7.55
N VAL A 179 1.74 2.28 7.04
CA VAL A 179 2.71 1.46 6.28
C VAL A 179 3.16 2.14 4.98
N THR A 180 2.26 2.85 4.30
CA THR A 180 2.55 3.53 3.03
C THR A 180 3.17 4.93 3.24
N SER A 181 3.04 5.51 4.45
CA SER A 181 3.69 6.77 4.84
C SER A 181 5.12 6.61 5.34
N THR A 182 5.55 5.40 5.71
CA THR A 182 6.98 5.07 5.69
C THR A 182 7.39 4.95 4.23
N PRO A 183 8.24 5.85 3.70
CA PRO A 183 8.88 5.55 2.44
C PRO A 183 9.63 4.24 2.66
N ARG A 184 9.32 3.19 1.88
CA ARG A 184 10.32 2.17 1.55
C ARG A 184 11.35 2.81 0.61
N THR A 185 11.99 3.89 1.04
CA THR A 185 13.39 4.07 0.69
C THR A 185 14.08 2.96 1.44
N VAL A 186 14.63 1.97 0.72
CA VAL A 186 15.67 1.14 1.31
C VAL A 186 16.65 2.14 1.93
N PRO A 187 16.88 2.10 3.27
CA PRO A 187 17.79 3.04 3.90
C PRO A 187 19.11 2.97 3.13
N ARG A 188 19.51 4.07 2.48
CA ARG A 188 20.74 4.11 1.69
C ARG A 188 21.70 5.11 2.26
N ALA A 189 22.98 4.73 2.35
CA ALA A 189 24.03 5.69 2.59
C ALA A 189 24.20 6.60 1.36
N ASN A 190 24.56 7.86 1.60
CA ASN A 190 24.87 8.81 0.52
C ASN A 190 26.04 9.72 0.94
N PRO A 191 27.29 9.19 0.94
CA PRO A 191 28.46 9.96 1.33
C PRO A 191 28.82 10.99 0.26
N ILE A 192 28.73 12.27 0.58
CA ILE A 192 29.06 13.37 -0.34
C ILE A 192 30.38 14.01 0.08
N GLY A 193 31.35 14.00 -0.83
CA GLY A 193 32.65 14.64 -0.72
C GLY A 193 32.60 16.12 -1.08
N SER A 194 33.28 16.96 -0.30
CA SER A 194 33.43 18.39 -0.55
C SER A 194 34.80 18.87 -0.08
N ALA A 195 35.33 19.91 -0.69
CA ALA A 195 36.54 20.56 -0.21
C ALA A 195 36.25 21.99 0.24
N ARG A 196 36.91 22.40 1.32
CA ARG A 196 36.80 23.76 1.88
C ARG A 196 38.16 24.29 2.28
N SER A 197 38.31 25.61 2.22
CA SER A 197 39.46 26.34 2.73
C SER A 197 39.10 27.15 3.98
N GLU A 198 40.05 27.24 4.91
CA GLU A 198 39.94 28.09 6.09
C GLU A 198 41.22 28.94 6.21
N ARG A 199 41.05 30.24 6.45
CA ARG A 199 42.17 31.18 6.57
C ARG A 199 42.40 31.53 8.03
N GLU A 200 43.52 31.09 8.56
CA GLU A 200 43.92 31.36 9.95
C GLU A 200 45.00 32.45 10.00
N MET A 201 44.94 33.33 11.00
CA MET A 201 46.02 34.28 11.28
C MET A 201 47.12 33.55 12.07
N THR A 202 48.28 33.38 11.44
CA THR A 202 49.42 32.65 12.02
C THR A 202 50.41 33.53 12.76
N GLY A 203 50.24 34.85 12.71
CA GLY A 203 51.05 35.80 13.47
C GLY A 203 51.04 37.20 12.84
N VAL A 204 52.06 37.98 13.18
CA VAL A 204 52.26 39.34 12.68
C VAL A 204 53.71 39.45 12.18
N ASP A 205 53.94 40.12 11.06
CA ASP A 205 55.29 40.37 10.54
C ASP A 205 56.04 41.44 11.35
N ASN A 206 57.33 41.60 11.08
CA ASN A 206 58.19 42.58 11.77
C ASN A 206 57.78 44.04 11.52
N LYS A 207 56.75 44.29 10.70
CA LYS A 207 56.17 45.61 10.38
C LYS A 207 54.74 45.74 10.90
N GLY A 208 54.26 44.82 11.73
CA GLY A 208 52.92 44.88 12.32
C GLY A 208 51.79 44.37 11.42
N LYS A 209 52.09 43.76 10.26
CA LYS A 209 51.05 43.24 9.35
C LYS A 209 50.66 41.80 9.70
N PRO A 210 49.36 41.46 9.75
CA PRO A 210 48.91 40.09 9.98
C PRO A 210 49.45 39.13 8.90
N LYS A 211 50.00 38.01 9.33
CA LYS A 211 50.32 36.84 8.50
C LYS A 211 49.15 35.87 8.57
N PHE A 212 48.79 35.34 7.42
CA PHE A 212 47.75 34.33 7.30
C PHE A 212 48.31 33.06 6.68
N SER A 213 47.74 31.93 7.05
CA SER A 213 47.91 30.65 6.38
C SER A 213 46.54 30.11 6.00
N THR A 214 46.44 29.50 4.82
CA THR A 214 45.23 28.82 4.38
C THR A 214 45.39 27.33 4.62
N ARG A 215 44.43 26.73 5.31
CA ARG A 215 44.32 25.28 5.47
C ARG A 215 43.20 24.76 4.59
N TYR A 216 43.43 23.60 4.00
CA TYR A 216 42.48 22.96 3.12
C TYR A 216 41.99 21.66 3.75
N HIS A 217 40.71 21.38 3.59
CA HIS A 217 40.09 20.20 4.15
C HIS A 217 39.19 19.52 3.12
N PHE A 218 39.28 18.19 3.06
CA PHE A 218 38.30 17.35 2.39
C PHE A 218 37.32 16.82 3.44
N VAL A 219 36.03 16.97 3.17
CA VAL A 219 34.95 16.61 4.08
C VAL A 219 34.00 15.66 3.38
N ILE A 220 33.77 14.48 3.96
CA ILE A 220 32.70 13.58 3.54
C ILE A 220 31.55 13.70 4.53
N THR A 221 30.34 13.97 4.02
CA THR A 221 29.11 14.01 4.81
C THR A 221 28.12 12.98 4.31
N ASN A 222 27.63 12.11 5.18
CA ASN A 222 26.60 11.15 4.80
C ASN A 222 25.23 11.84 4.80
N GLN A 223 24.74 12.19 3.61
CA GLN A 223 23.41 12.79 3.41
C GLN A 223 22.31 11.73 3.22
N GLY A 224 22.64 10.46 3.47
CA GLY A 224 21.74 9.33 3.32
C GLY A 224 20.90 9.05 4.55
N THR A 225 20.16 7.95 4.49
CA THR A 225 19.29 7.44 5.56
C THR A 225 19.84 6.17 6.22
N ALA A 226 20.91 5.58 5.69
CA ALA A 226 21.67 4.47 6.31
C ALA A 226 23.13 4.87 6.60
N ALA A 227 23.81 4.06 7.41
CA ALA A 227 25.21 4.23 7.71
C ALA A 227 26.09 3.74 6.55
N ALA A 228 27.18 4.44 6.26
CA ALA A 228 28.24 3.96 5.37
C ALA A 228 29.29 3.24 6.22
N GLU A 229 29.50 1.95 5.99
CA GLU A 229 30.47 1.13 6.71
C GLU A 229 31.76 0.97 5.88
N ASN A 230 32.89 0.73 6.56
CA ASN A 230 34.19 0.51 5.90
C ASN A 230 34.53 1.56 4.83
N LEU A 231 34.24 2.84 5.14
CA LEU A 231 34.36 3.92 4.19
C LEU A 231 35.83 4.26 3.93
N ILE A 232 36.17 4.31 2.64
CA ILE A 232 37.48 4.73 2.12
C ILE A 232 37.28 5.66 0.92
N PHE A 233 38.31 6.42 0.58
CA PHE A 233 38.31 7.24 -0.62
C PHE A 233 39.71 7.36 -1.23
N GLU A 234 39.76 7.70 -2.51
CA GLU A 234 40.99 8.05 -3.23
C GLU A 234 40.73 9.24 -4.15
N PHE A 235 41.79 9.99 -4.48
CA PHE A 235 41.71 11.11 -5.42
C PHE A 235 42.31 10.73 -6.76
N VAL A 236 41.64 11.15 -7.83
CA VAL A 236 42.03 10.92 -9.22
C VAL A 236 42.17 12.27 -9.93
N PRO A 237 43.29 12.53 -10.61
CA PRO A 237 43.48 13.76 -11.38
C PRO A 237 42.52 13.79 -12.58
N LEU A 238 42.02 14.98 -12.93
CA LEU A 238 41.13 15.15 -14.10
C LEU A 238 41.89 15.20 -15.43
N ALA A 239 43.16 15.62 -15.40
CA ALA A 239 44.03 15.73 -16.56
C ALA A 239 45.48 15.35 -16.20
N GLU A 240 46.25 14.98 -17.21
CA GLU A 240 47.66 14.63 -17.06
C GLU A 240 48.47 15.86 -16.62
N GLY A 241 49.06 15.82 -15.41
CA GLY A 241 49.80 16.92 -14.80
C GLY A 241 49.03 17.73 -13.74
N ASP A 242 47.74 17.46 -13.53
CA ASP A 242 46.91 18.10 -12.50
C ASP A 242 46.87 17.24 -11.22
N ASP A 243 47.94 17.25 -10.43
CA ASP A 243 48.02 16.43 -9.22
C ASP A 243 47.08 16.95 -8.10
N PRO A 244 46.14 16.13 -7.58
CA PRO A 244 45.28 16.53 -6.48
C PRO A 244 46.07 16.74 -5.18
N PRO A 245 45.58 17.59 -4.26
CA PRO A 245 46.21 17.75 -2.96
C PRO A 245 46.12 16.45 -2.14
N GLU A 246 47.18 16.12 -1.41
CA GLU A 246 47.25 14.85 -0.68
C GLU A 246 46.52 14.93 0.67
N PRO A 247 45.62 13.99 1.00
CA PRO A 247 45.01 13.91 2.32
C PRO A 247 46.00 13.37 3.36
N TYR A 248 46.05 14.01 4.52
CA TYR A 248 46.87 13.54 5.64
C TYR A 248 46.14 12.43 6.41
N ASN A 249 46.79 11.27 6.56
CA ASN A 249 46.38 10.14 7.40
C ASN A 249 44.97 9.60 7.08
N ILE A 250 44.80 8.96 5.91
CA ILE A 250 43.57 8.26 5.51
C ILE A 250 43.45 6.97 6.34
N THR A 251 42.92 7.07 7.56
CA THR A 251 42.53 5.88 8.32
C THR A 251 41.15 5.41 7.85
N PRO A 252 40.95 4.11 7.58
CA PRO A 252 39.63 3.56 7.24
C PRO A 252 38.60 3.91 8.31
N VAL A 253 37.41 4.30 7.87
CA VAL A 253 36.32 4.69 8.75
C VAL A 253 35.39 3.50 8.90
N SER A 254 35.33 2.92 10.10
CA SER A 254 34.49 1.74 10.34
C SER A 254 33.00 2.03 10.09
N ARG A 255 32.51 3.23 10.44
CA ARG A 255 31.10 3.59 10.28
C ARG A 255 30.87 5.11 10.27
N LEU A 256 30.15 5.60 9.27
CA LEU A 256 29.66 6.99 9.18
C LEU A 256 28.12 6.99 9.20
N ALA A 257 27.54 7.40 10.33
CA ALA A 257 26.09 7.45 10.53
C ALA A 257 25.40 8.50 9.63
N PRO A 258 24.09 8.36 9.35
CA PRO A 258 23.29 9.39 8.68
C PRO A 258 23.48 10.78 9.32
N GLY A 259 23.74 11.80 8.50
CA GLY A 259 24.01 13.18 8.93
C GLY A 259 25.41 13.42 9.52
N GLY A 260 26.23 12.38 9.67
CA GLY A 260 27.61 12.52 10.16
C GLY A 260 28.56 13.08 9.11
N SER A 261 29.60 13.76 9.57
CA SER A 261 30.68 14.29 8.72
C SER A 261 32.05 13.92 9.26
N LEU A 262 33.00 13.68 8.36
CA LEU A 262 34.41 13.47 8.64
C LEU A 262 35.26 14.42 7.80
N SER A 263 36.40 14.84 8.35
CA SER A 263 37.23 15.88 7.74
C SER A 263 38.70 15.48 7.79
N TRP A 264 39.37 15.52 6.64
CA TRP A 264 40.81 15.27 6.47
C TRP A 264 41.50 16.56 6.04
N SER A 265 42.64 16.87 6.64
CA SER A 265 43.49 17.97 6.19
C SER A 265 44.15 17.61 4.87
N LEU A 266 44.17 18.56 3.94
CA LEU A 266 44.80 18.43 2.64
C LEU A 266 46.13 19.20 2.62
N MET A 267 47.15 18.55 2.08
CA MET A 267 48.46 19.14 1.81
C MET A 267 48.51 19.57 0.36
N ALA A 268 48.27 20.87 0.13
CA ALA A 268 48.43 21.49 -1.19
C ALA A 268 49.86 22.04 -1.34
N HIS A 269 50.48 21.81 -2.49
CA HIS A 269 51.77 22.38 -2.88
C HIS A 269 51.60 23.33 -4.07
N MET A 270 52.67 24.04 -4.43
CA MET A 270 52.68 24.82 -5.68
C MET A 270 52.41 23.87 -6.85
N GLY A 271 51.34 24.13 -7.59
CA GLY A 271 50.91 23.31 -8.73
C GLY A 271 49.82 22.27 -8.43
N SER A 272 49.37 22.11 -7.17
CA SER A 272 48.23 21.21 -6.89
C SER A 272 46.96 21.66 -7.61
N ALA A 273 46.21 20.70 -8.13
CA ALA A 273 44.94 20.92 -8.80
C ALA A 273 43.88 21.47 -7.82
N PHE A 274 43.07 22.41 -8.32
CA PHE A 274 41.92 22.96 -7.56
C PHE A 274 40.63 22.18 -7.81
N GLN A 275 40.67 21.18 -8.69
CA GLN A 275 39.54 20.32 -9.01
C GLN A 275 40.06 18.91 -9.33
N TRP A 276 39.42 17.89 -8.77
CA TRP A 276 39.78 16.49 -8.95
C TRP A 276 38.55 15.60 -8.76
N ASP A 277 38.64 14.33 -9.15
CA ASP A 277 37.62 13.35 -8.82
C ASP A 277 37.99 12.64 -7.51
N ALA A 278 37.02 12.50 -6.61
CA ALA A 278 37.12 11.65 -5.43
C ALA A 278 36.28 10.40 -5.66
N ILE A 279 36.92 9.24 -5.64
CA ILE A 279 36.22 7.95 -5.66
C ILE A 279 36.01 7.53 -4.21
N ILE A 280 34.75 7.49 -3.78
CA ILE A 280 34.36 7.12 -2.42
C ILE A 280 33.77 5.71 -2.47
N ARG A 281 34.26 4.83 -1.60
CA ARG A 281 33.77 3.45 -1.48
C ARG A 281 33.31 3.18 -0.06
N TRP A 282 32.23 2.42 0.06
CA TRP A 282 31.67 2.02 1.35
C TRP A 282 30.89 0.71 1.21
N GLU A 283 30.53 0.14 2.35
CA GLU A 283 29.63 -0.98 2.46
C GLU A 283 28.30 -0.55 3.10
N GLU A 284 27.22 -1.14 2.62
CA GLU A 284 25.87 -1.02 3.21
C GLU A 284 25.28 -2.43 3.30
N ASP A 285 24.98 -2.87 4.53
CA ASP A 285 24.51 -4.22 4.84
C ASP A 285 25.39 -5.33 4.20
N GLY A 286 26.71 -5.11 4.18
CA GLY A 286 27.70 -6.04 3.60
C GLY A 286 27.80 -6.03 2.08
N ASN A 287 27.08 -5.14 1.38
CA ASN A 287 27.21 -4.96 -0.06
C ASN A 287 28.14 -3.78 -0.36
N PRO A 288 29.10 -3.91 -1.29
CA PRO A 288 30.01 -2.83 -1.66
C PRO A 288 29.36 -1.83 -2.62
N TYR A 289 29.67 -0.56 -2.41
CA TYR A 289 29.25 0.58 -3.24
C TYR A 289 30.44 1.50 -3.54
N GLU A 290 30.36 2.16 -4.69
CA GLU A 290 31.35 3.13 -5.16
C GLU A 290 30.63 4.29 -5.84
N GLU A 291 31.11 5.51 -5.59
CA GLU A 291 30.68 6.70 -6.31
C GLU A 291 31.87 7.62 -6.59
N THR A 292 31.93 8.14 -7.81
CA THR A 292 32.91 9.14 -8.23
C THR A 292 32.27 10.52 -8.21
N GLN A 293 32.88 11.45 -7.47
CA GLN A 293 32.37 12.80 -7.31
C GLN A 293 33.47 13.81 -7.64
N THR A 294 33.16 14.76 -8.51
CA THR A 294 34.08 15.86 -8.81
C THR A 294 34.07 16.87 -7.68
N VAL A 295 35.22 17.04 -7.04
CA VAL A 295 35.43 17.93 -5.90
C VAL A 295 36.20 19.16 -6.37
N ARG A 296 35.81 20.33 -5.87
CA ARG A 296 36.49 21.59 -6.14
C ARG A 296 36.88 22.28 -4.85
N LEU A 297 38.12 22.74 -4.79
CA LEU A 297 38.65 23.57 -3.72
C LEU A 297 38.09 25.00 -3.89
N ASN A 298 37.23 25.40 -2.96
CA ASN A 298 36.69 26.77 -2.88
C ASN A 298 37.45 27.64 -1.87
#